data_AF-A0A963S754-F1
#
_entry.id   AF-A0A963S754-F1
#
_cell.length_a   1.000
_cell.length_b   1.000
_cell.length_c   1.000
_cell.angle_alpha   90.00
_cell.angle_beta   90.00
_cell.angle_gamma   90.00
#
_symmetry.space_group_name_H-M   'P 1'
#
loop_
_entity.id
_entity.type
_entity.pdbx_description
1 polymer ?
#
loop_
_entity_poly.entity_id
_entity_poly.type
_entity_poly.pdbx_seq_one_letter_code
_entity_poly.pdbx_strand_id
1 'polypeptide(L)'
;SHLFRIEENRPISGSGGKSITREIVTPANSKKYPPTSVLTWLTKWLAPGSRVLGPCAWTPPACATASTLVMGLIEWRSGMKPANQQAITGAGLMPSRIVETGQGGYDVQSRHAQVIGEAPRIEAIPNDQISQDAWALVNTLRESAGAGPIEVMPAFMRLMAKHGDIFQRQMEMGNVLFNGRISPRERELAVLRISWLAGAPFEWGEHVEIGKRSGLSSEEIERITQGSSADGWNEHDAAVLRGVEELVSDFAVSDATWTTLAKTWNEEQLIEYPMMVGQYLTTAFLLNSLHVQPGEGNRGLAHR
;
A
#
# COMPACT_ATOMS: atom_id res chain seq x y z
N SER A 1 -13.63 4.79 26.51
CA SER A 1 -12.19 4.50 26.60
C SER A 1 -11.85 4.30 28.07
N HIS A 2 -11.07 3.28 28.42
CA HIS A 2 -10.55 3.12 29.77
C HIS A 2 -9.11 3.64 29.79
N LEU A 3 -8.81 4.57 30.70
CA LEU A 3 -7.46 5.07 30.94
C LEU A 3 -6.85 4.24 32.07
N PHE A 4 -5.70 3.63 31.80
CA PHE A 4 -4.91 2.92 32.81
C PHE A 4 -3.58 3.62 33.01
N ARG A 5 -3.18 3.78 34.27
CA ARG A 5 -1.90 4.35 34.67
C ARG A 5 -1.00 3.23 35.17
N ILE A 6 0.18 3.09 34.57
CA ILE A 6 1.18 2.09 34.97
C ILE A 6 2.44 2.82 35.43
N GLU A 7 2.95 2.43 36.60
CA GLU A 7 4.24 2.86 37.12
C GLU A 7 5.27 1.73 36.97
N GLU A 8 6.34 1.98 36.22
CA GLU A 8 7.49 1.08 36.16
C GLU A 8 8.61 1.58 37.09
N ASN A 9 9.03 0.74 38.03
CA ASN A 9 10.27 0.93 38.79
C ASN A 9 11.38 0.09 38.14
N ARG A 10 12.24 0.71 37.34
CA ARG A 10 13.50 0.08 36.90
C ARG A 10 14.68 0.63 37.70
N PRO A 11 15.54 -0.21 38.28
CA PRO A 11 16.84 0.24 38.75
C PRO A 11 17.75 0.42 37.53
N ILE A 12 18.09 1.67 37.21
CA ILE A 12 19.19 1.98 36.29
C ILE A 12 20.44 2.07 37.17
N SER A 13 21.46 1.27 36.88
CA SER A 13 22.74 1.34 37.60
C SER A 13 23.36 2.72 37.36
N GLY A 14 23.52 3.49 38.44
CA GLY A 14 24.31 4.73 38.44
C GLY A 14 23.55 6.01 38.05
N SER A 15 22.55 6.38 38.84
CA SER A 15 22.11 7.75 39.20
C SER A 15 20.61 7.73 39.54
N GLY A 16 20.21 8.53 40.53
CA GLY A 16 18.94 8.44 41.27
C GLY A 16 17.71 8.04 40.44
N GLY A 17 17.02 6.98 40.88
CA GLY A 17 15.86 6.42 40.20
C GLY A 17 14.74 7.44 39.98
N LYS A 18 14.30 7.59 38.72
CA LYS A 18 13.07 8.29 38.35
C LYS A 18 12.03 7.26 37.96
N SER A 19 10.83 7.34 38.55
CA SER A 19 9.69 6.55 38.08
C SER A 19 9.25 7.08 36.71
N ILE A 20 8.97 6.17 35.79
CA ILE A 20 8.40 6.51 34.48
C ILE A 20 6.92 6.15 34.55
N THR A 21 6.05 7.15 34.40
CA THR A 21 4.61 6.95 34.24
C THR A 21 4.28 6.94 32.75
N ARG A 22 3.60 5.90 32.27
CA ARG A 22 3.03 5.88 30.91
C ARG A 22 1.51 5.77 31.00
N GLU A 23 0.81 6.59 30.22
CA GLU A 23 -0.63 6.48 29.99
C GLU A 23 -0.86 5.74 28.68
N ILE A 24 -1.68 4.68 28.72
CA ILE A 24 -2.05 3.92 27.53
C ILE A 24 -3.55 4.11 27.31
N VAL A 25 -3.89 4.64 26.13
CA VAL A 25 -5.28 4.77 25.67
C VAL A 25 -5.56 3.59 24.74
N THR A 26 -6.38 2.63 25.19
CA THR A 26 -6.85 1.55 24.32
C THR A 26 -8.03 2.02 23.45
N PRO A 27 -8.11 1.63 22.17
CA PRO A 27 -9.27 1.93 21.33
C PRO A 27 -10.54 1.33 21.92
N ALA A 28 -11.61 2.10 21.95
CA ALA A 28 -12.92 1.60 22.39
C ALA A 28 -13.50 0.70 21.29
N ASN A 29 -13.27 -0.61 21.38
CA ASN A 29 -14.07 -1.58 20.63
C ASN A 29 -14.61 -2.66 21.57
N SER A 30 -15.75 -2.33 22.19
CA SER A 30 -16.36 -2.98 23.35
C SER A 30 -17.08 -4.32 23.07
N LYS A 31 -16.80 -4.98 21.94
CA LYS A 31 -17.44 -6.29 21.63
C LYS A 31 -16.48 -7.48 21.55
N LYS A 32 -15.17 -7.27 21.33
CA LYS A 32 -14.24 -8.39 21.10
C LYS A 32 -13.41 -8.80 22.32
N TYR A 33 -13.30 -7.95 23.34
CA TYR A 33 -12.44 -8.19 24.50
C TYR A 33 -13.10 -7.69 25.80
N PRO A 34 -13.61 -8.58 26.69
CA PRO A 34 -14.14 -8.16 27.97
C PRO A 34 -13.02 -7.58 28.86
N PRO A 35 -13.32 -6.62 29.77
CA PRO A 35 -12.31 -5.87 30.53
C PRO A 35 -11.32 -6.72 31.34
N THR A 36 -11.69 -7.96 31.70
CA THR A 36 -10.82 -8.94 32.36
C THR A 36 -9.69 -9.47 31.46
N SER A 37 -9.86 -9.46 30.13
CA SER A 37 -8.85 -9.93 29.18
C SER A 37 -7.71 -8.94 28.95
N VAL A 38 -7.98 -7.63 29.07
CA VAL A 38 -6.98 -6.56 28.86
C VAL A 38 -5.96 -6.52 30.00
N LEU A 39 -6.40 -6.72 31.25
CA LEU A 39 -5.52 -6.85 32.42
C LEU A 39 -4.62 -8.07 32.33
N THR A 40 -5.12 -9.19 31.79
CA THR A 40 -4.38 -10.44 31.61
C THR A 40 -3.37 -10.34 30.45
N TRP A 41 -3.62 -9.47 29.47
CA TRP A 41 -2.72 -9.21 28.34
C TRP A 41 -1.58 -8.27 28.75
N LEU A 42 -1.86 -7.25 29.57
CA LEU A 42 -0.86 -6.29 30.06
C LEU A 42 0.18 -6.91 31.00
N THR A 43 -0.19 -7.89 31.82
CA THR A 43 0.76 -8.54 32.77
C THR A 43 1.80 -9.42 32.07
N LYS A 44 1.58 -9.86 30.83
CA LYS A 44 2.56 -10.65 30.06
C LYS A 44 3.72 -9.83 29.49
N TRP A 45 3.62 -8.50 29.48
CA TRP A 45 4.64 -7.59 28.90
C TRP A 45 5.35 -6.71 29.94
N LEU A 46 4.99 -6.81 31.21
CA LEU A 46 5.59 -6.03 32.28
C LEU A 46 6.75 -6.79 32.93
N ALA A 47 7.83 -6.08 33.25
CA ALA A 47 8.96 -6.64 33.98
C ALA A 47 8.52 -7.12 35.39
N PRO A 48 9.19 -8.12 35.98
CA PRO A 48 8.87 -8.57 37.34
C PRO A 48 8.92 -7.40 38.34
N GLY A 49 7.79 -7.14 39.02
CA GLY A 49 7.67 -6.09 40.05
C GLY A 49 6.74 -4.90 39.71
N SER A 50 6.18 -4.83 38.50
CA SER A 50 5.22 -3.77 38.12
C SER A 50 3.86 -3.92 38.83
N ARG A 51 3.23 -2.80 39.20
CA ARG A 51 1.88 -2.74 39.81
C ARG A 51 0.91 -1.99 38.90
N VAL A 52 -0.31 -2.51 38.76
CA VAL A 52 -1.42 -1.86 38.03
C VAL A 52 -2.37 -1.24 39.06
N LEU A 53 -2.62 0.07 38.95
CA LEU A 53 -3.60 0.76 39.78
C LEU A 53 -4.96 0.78 39.04
N GLY A 54 -6.02 0.33 39.72
CA GLY A 54 -7.35 0.10 39.16
C GLY A 54 -8.11 1.36 38.69
N PRO A 55 -9.30 1.20 38.08
CA PRO A 55 -10.01 2.29 37.41
C PRO A 55 -10.57 3.33 38.40
N CYS A 56 -10.22 4.61 38.23
CA CYS A 56 -10.84 5.71 38.97
C CYS A 56 -12.29 5.94 38.52
N ALA A 57 -13.23 5.91 39.46
CA ALA A 57 -14.60 6.38 39.26
C ALA A 57 -14.65 7.91 39.41
N TRP A 58 -15.23 8.63 38.44
CA TRP A 58 -15.51 10.06 38.53
C TRP A 58 -17.00 10.31 38.26
N THR A 59 -17.67 10.98 39.21
CA THR A 59 -18.99 11.62 39.06
C THR A 59 -18.81 13.15 38.92
N PRO A 60 -19.59 13.86 38.07
CA PRO A 60 -19.58 15.33 37.96
C PRO A 60 -20.49 15.96 39.04
N PRO A 61 -20.31 17.24 39.47
CA PRO A 61 -20.06 18.40 38.61
C PRO A 61 -19.04 19.44 39.14
N ALA A 62 -18.10 19.84 38.29
CA ALA A 62 -17.46 21.16 38.38
C ALA A 62 -16.93 21.55 36.99
N CYS A 63 -17.61 22.50 36.36
CA CYS A 63 -17.15 23.21 35.18
C CYS A 63 -15.95 24.11 35.51
N ALA A 64 -15.20 24.43 34.45
CA ALA A 64 -14.26 25.54 34.33
C ALA A 64 -12.86 25.35 34.96
N THR A 65 -11.97 24.71 34.19
CA THR A 65 -10.66 25.23 33.73
C THR A 65 -9.79 24.05 33.28
N ALA A 66 -9.97 23.61 32.04
CA ALA A 66 -9.06 22.65 31.41
C ALA A 66 -8.94 22.92 29.90
N SER A 67 -8.67 24.17 29.54
CA SER A 67 -8.15 24.54 28.22
C SER A 67 -6.63 24.66 28.22
N THR A 68 -5.91 24.09 29.18
CA THR A 68 -4.46 24.34 29.34
C THR A 68 -3.58 23.09 29.48
N LEU A 69 -4.05 21.90 29.11
CA LEU A 69 -3.22 20.68 29.17
C LEU A 69 -3.45 19.72 27.99
N VAL A 70 -3.57 20.26 26.78
CA VAL A 70 -3.27 19.55 25.52
C VAL A 70 -2.36 20.38 24.59
N MET A 71 -2.10 21.65 24.91
CA MET A 71 -1.06 22.48 24.28
C MET A 71 0.29 22.38 25.03
N GLY A 72 0.72 21.16 25.36
CA GLY A 72 1.95 20.91 26.14
C GLY A 72 2.91 19.88 25.53
N LEU A 73 2.57 19.33 24.37
CA LEU A 73 3.43 18.38 23.63
C LEU A 73 3.63 18.76 22.15
N ILE A 74 3.24 19.98 21.78
CA ILE A 74 3.61 20.64 20.54
C ILE A 74 4.21 22.01 20.86
N GLU A 75 5.17 22.05 21.80
CA GLU A 75 6.24 23.05 21.74
C GLU A 75 7.38 22.43 20.94
N TRP A 76 7.12 22.37 19.64
CA TRP A 76 8.15 22.54 18.62
C TRP A 76 9.07 23.67 19.07
N ARG A 77 10.35 23.36 19.24
CA ARG A 77 11.47 24.28 19.51
C ARG A 77 11.30 25.65 18.82
N SER A 78 10.68 26.61 19.50
CA SER A 78 10.81 28.04 19.23
C SER A 78 12.12 28.51 19.85
N GLY A 79 13.23 28.18 19.18
CA GLY A 79 14.58 28.50 19.63
C GLY A 79 15.65 28.50 18.54
N MET A 80 15.28 28.31 17.28
CA MET A 80 16.15 28.63 16.16
C MET A 80 15.85 30.06 15.75
N LYS A 81 16.83 30.96 15.97
CA LYS A 81 16.91 32.24 15.27
C LYS A 81 16.64 32.00 13.78
N PRO A 82 16.01 32.94 13.03
CA PRO A 82 15.87 32.78 11.60
C PRO A 82 17.27 32.55 11.03
N ALA A 83 17.55 31.32 10.63
CA ALA A 83 18.74 31.02 9.87
C ALA A 83 18.62 31.88 8.62
N ASN A 84 19.64 32.69 8.42
CA ASN A 84 19.84 33.52 7.24
C ASN A 84 19.25 32.80 6.03
N GLN A 85 18.34 33.47 5.32
CA GLN A 85 17.77 33.01 4.07
C GLN A 85 18.86 33.13 2.99
N GLN A 86 19.98 32.43 3.20
CA GLN A 86 20.92 32.10 2.15
C GLN A 86 20.19 31.10 1.29
N ALA A 87 19.89 31.52 0.07
CA ALA A 87 19.52 30.62 -1.00
C ALA A 87 20.37 29.36 -0.89
N ILE A 88 19.72 28.20 -0.73
CA ILE A 88 20.36 26.91 -0.91
C ILE A 88 20.78 26.90 -2.38
N THR A 89 21.97 27.42 -2.62
CA THR A 89 22.64 27.43 -3.90
C THR A 89 23.25 26.06 -4.03
N GLY A 90 22.54 25.21 -4.79
CA GLY A 90 22.97 23.94 -5.37
C GLY A 90 24.28 23.32 -4.90
N ALA A 91 24.28 22.70 -3.71
CA ALA A 91 25.37 21.81 -3.31
C ALA A 91 24.87 20.75 -2.33
N GLY A 92 24.70 19.51 -2.83
CA GLY A 92 24.66 18.31 -1.98
C GLY A 92 23.39 17.46 -1.99
N LEU A 93 22.53 17.53 -3.01
CA LEU A 93 21.61 16.40 -3.24
C LEU A 93 22.48 15.20 -3.61
N MET A 94 22.39 14.11 -2.85
CA MET A 94 22.89 12.82 -3.30
C MET A 94 22.26 12.58 -4.69
N PRO A 95 23.03 12.21 -5.72
CA PRO A 95 22.42 11.87 -7.00
C PRO A 95 21.39 10.79 -6.72
N SER A 96 20.14 11.02 -7.17
CA SER A 96 19.11 9.98 -7.17
C SER A 96 19.73 8.72 -7.76
N ARG A 97 19.36 7.54 -7.27
CA ARG A 97 19.82 6.30 -7.91
C ARG A 97 19.51 6.39 -9.41
N ILE A 98 20.41 5.85 -10.24
CA ILE A 98 20.19 5.84 -11.68
C ILE A 98 18.89 5.06 -11.92
N VAL A 99 17.88 5.77 -12.41
CA VAL A 99 16.60 5.18 -12.78
C VAL A 99 16.86 4.40 -14.06
N GLU A 100 16.88 3.08 -13.97
CA GLU A 100 16.97 2.23 -15.15
C GLU A 100 15.64 2.35 -15.92
N THR A 101 15.65 3.11 -17.00
CA THR A 101 14.60 3.08 -18.03
C THR A 101 14.90 1.92 -18.99
N GLY A 102 13.87 1.27 -19.56
CA GLY A 102 14.09 0.21 -20.55
C GLY A 102 13.25 -1.06 -20.39
N GLN A 103 13.66 -2.13 -21.07
CA GLN A 103 12.95 -3.40 -21.16
C GLN A 103 12.98 -4.27 -19.90
N GLY A 104 13.57 -3.81 -18.81
CA GLY A 104 13.82 -4.63 -17.63
C GLY A 104 15.03 -5.55 -17.83
N GLY A 105 15.79 -5.79 -16.76
CA GLY A 105 17.05 -6.53 -16.82
C GLY A 105 16.91 -8.05 -16.88
N TYR A 106 15.86 -8.60 -17.48
CA TYR A 106 15.57 -10.04 -17.46
C TYR A 106 15.12 -10.60 -18.82
N ASP A 107 15.41 -11.89 -19.08
CA ASP A 107 14.85 -12.61 -20.21
C ASP A 107 13.40 -13.03 -19.90
N VAL A 108 12.46 -12.59 -20.74
CA VAL A 108 11.02 -12.78 -20.54
C VAL A 108 10.65 -14.26 -20.51
N GLN A 109 11.22 -15.08 -21.39
CA GLN A 109 10.90 -16.52 -21.45
C GLN A 109 11.37 -17.24 -20.19
N SER A 110 12.61 -16.99 -19.75
CA SER A 110 13.17 -17.53 -18.51
C SER A 110 12.37 -17.07 -17.29
N ARG A 111 11.95 -15.80 -17.26
CA ARG A 111 11.14 -15.26 -16.16
C ARG A 111 9.76 -15.92 -16.11
N HIS A 112 9.12 -16.13 -17.25
CA HIS A 112 7.84 -16.83 -17.32
C HIS A 112 7.99 -18.29 -16.88
N ALA A 113 9.02 -19.00 -17.36
CA ALA A 113 9.31 -20.35 -16.92
C ALA A 113 9.53 -20.43 -15.40
N GLN A 114 10.22 -19.45 -14.82
CA GLN A 114 10.43 -19.37 -13.38
C GLN A 114 9.13 -19.17 -12.58
N VAL A 115 8.28 -18.23 -13.01
CA VAL A 115 7.13 -17.80 -12.20
C VAL A 115 5.87 -18.63 -12.47
N ILE A 116 5.65 -18.99 -13.73
CA ILE A 116 4.44 -19.66 -14.19
C ILE A 116 4.73 -20.98 -14.93
N GLY A 117 5.97 -21.46 -14.97
CA GLY A 117 6.31 -22.77 -15.56
C GLY A 117 6.03 -23.96 -14.65
N GLU A 118 5.97 -23.74 -13.33
CA GLU A 118 5.71 -24.78 -12.33
C GLU A 118 4.32 -24.63 -11.69
N ALA A 119 3.85 -25.67 -11.00
CA ALA A 119 2.58 -25.61 -10.27
C ALA A 119 2.60 -24.50 -9.19
N PRO A 120 1.43 -23.92 -8.86
CA PRO A 120 1.31 -22.96 -7.76
C PRO A 120 1.89 -23.52 -6.45
N ARG A 121 2.62 -22.69 -5.70
CA ARG A 121 3.11 -23.08 -4.35
C ARG A 121 1.95 -23.30 -3.38
N ILE A 122 0.84 -22.60 -3.62
CA ILE A 122 -0.42 -22.75 -2.90
C ILE A 122 -1.53 -22.82 -3.93
N GLU A 123 -2.23 -23.94 -3.98
CA GLU A 123 -3.34 -24.15 -4.91
C GLU A 123 -4.55 -23.27 -4.57
N ALA A 124 -5.06 -22.55 -5.56
CA ALA A 124 -6.25 -21.71 -5.40
C ALA A 124 -7.49 -22.58 -5.07
N ILE A 125 -8.36 -22.11 -4.17
CA ILE A 125 -9.60 -22.84 -3.79
C ILE A 125 -10.46 -23.05 -5.04
N PRO A 126 -10.88 -24.27 -5.41
CA PRO A 126 -11.77 -24.51 -6.55
C PRO A 126 -13.01 -23.61 -6.54
N ASN A 127 -13.48 -23.16 -7.72
CA ASN A 127 -14.58 -22.18 -7.80
C ASN A 127 -15.86 -22.64 -7.08
N ASP A 128 -16.16 -23.93 -7.13
CA ASP A 128 -17.30 -24.58 -6.46
C ASP A 128 -17.14 -24.72 -4.94
N GLN A 129 -15.95 -24.41 -4.39
CA GLN A 129 -15.62 -24.47 -2.97
C GLN A 129 -15.39 -23.09 -2.35
N ILE A 130 -15.52 -22.01 -3.12
CA ILE A 130 -15.43 -20.65 -2.59
C ILE A 130 -16.66 -20.35 -1.73
N SER A 131 -16.43 -19.81 -0.52
CA SER A 131 -17.51 -19.43 0.40
C SER A 131 -18.44 -18.39 -0.21
N GLN A 132 -19.73 -18.45 0.15
CA GLN A 132 -20.72 -17.45 -0.27
C GLN A 132 -20.31 -16.02 0.11
N ASP A 133 -19.69 -15.82 1.27
CA ASP A 133 -19.23 -14.50 1.73
C ASP A 133 -18.15 -13.92 0.80
N ALA A 134 -17.20 -14.74 0.33
CA ALA A 134 -16.18 -14.31 -0.63
C ALA A 134 -16.78 -13.97 -2.00
N TRP A 135 -17.77 -14.75 -2.47
CA TRP A 135 -18.53 -14.41 -3.68
C TRP A 135 -19.29 -13.10 -3.54
N ALA A 136 -19.99 -12.91 -2.42
CA ALA A 136 -20.74 -11.70 -2.11
C ALA A 136 -19.81 -10.48 -2.07
N LEU A 137 -18.67 -10.58 -1.37
CA LEU A 137 -17.68 -9.51 -1.32
C LEU A 137 -17.24 -9.07 -2.72
N VAL A 138 -16.81 -10.01 -3.57
CA VAL A 138 -16.33 -9.68 -4.92
C VAL A 138 -17.45 -9.09 -5.77
N ASN A 139 -18.64 -9.67 -5.77
CA ASN A 139 -19.75 -9.19 -6.60
C ASN A 139 -20.26 -7.82 -6.13
N THR A 140 -20.35 -7.56 -4.81
CA THR A 140 -20.71 -6.24 -4.28
C THR A 140 -19.71 -5.16 -4.70
N LEU A 141 -18.40 -5.45 -4.64
CA LEU A 141 -17.39 -4.49 -5.07
C LEU A 141 -17.47 -4.23 -6.58
N ARG A 142 -17.67 -5.28 -7.39
CA ARG A 142 -17.85 -5.14 -8.84
C ARG A 142 -19.09 -4.33 -9.21
N GLU A 143 -20.21 -4.60 -8.57
CA GLU A 143 -21.45 -3.82 -8.76
C GLU A 143 -21.23 -2.35 -8.40
N SER A 144 -20.51 -2.07 -7.30
CA SER A 144 -20.15 -0.69 -6.92
C SER A 144 -19.29 0.03 -7.96
N ALA A 145 -18.54 -0.73 -8.76
CA ALA A 145 -17.73 -0.26 -9.89
C ALA A 145 -18.46 -0.31 -11.25
N GLY A 146 -19.78 -0.58 -11.25
CA GLY A 146 -20.60 -0.67 -12.47
C GLY A 146 -20.35 -1.93 -13.32
N ALA A 147 -19.68 -2.94 -12.77
CA ALA A 147 -19.41 -4.20 -13.45
C ALA A 147 -20.40 -5.30 -13.01
N GLY A 148 -20.82 -6.14 -13.95
CA GLY A 148 -21.67 -7.30 -13.66
C GLY A 148 -20.95 -8.39 -12.85
N PRO A 149 -21.70 -9.36 -12.28
CA PRO A 149 -21.14 -10.46 -11.51
C PRO A 149 -20.19 -11.29 -12.37
N ILE A 150 -19.23 -11.93 -11.71
CA ILE A 150 -18.35 -12.91 -12.35
C ILE A 150 -18.92 -14.32 -12.22
N GLU A 151 -18.78 -15.11 -13.29
CA GLU A 151 -19.10 -16.54 -13.27
C GLU A 151 -17.93 -17.39 -12.78
N VAL A 152 -16.70 -16.91 -13.01
CA VAL A 152 -15.46 -17.58 -12.62
C VAL A 152 -14.59 -16.61 -11.85
N MET A 153 -14.27 -16.95 -10.60
CA MET A 153 -13.37 -16.15 -9.78
C MET A 153 -11.91 -16.35 -10.22
N PRO A 154 -11.17 -15.27 -10.51
CA PRO A 154 -9.76 -15.35 -10.89
C PRO A 154 -8.91 -16.08 -9.84
N ALA A 155 -7.88 -16.80 -10.29
CA ALA A 155 -7.03 -17.62 -9.41
C ALA A 155 -6.44 -16.82 -8.23
N PHE A 156 -6.03 -15.56 -8.47
CA PHE A 156 -5.58 -14.63 -7.44
C PHE A 156 -6.61 -14.44 -6.32
N MET A 157 -7.88 -14.16 -6.66
CA MET A 157 -8.94 -13.95 -5.66
C MET A 157 -9.26 -15.24 -4.89
N ARG A 158 -9.31 -16.38 -5.60
CA ARG A 158 -9.51 -17.71 -4.99
C ARG A 158 -8.38 -18.12 -4.05
N LEU A 159 -7.16 -17.70 -4.35
CA LEU A 159 -6.00 -17.91 -3.49
C LEU A 159 -6.09 -17.04 -2.23
N MET A 160 -6.35 -15.75 -2.41
CA MET A 160 -6.46 -14.79 -1.31
C MET A 160 -7.61 -15.13 -0.37
N ALA A 161 -8.71 -15.70 -0.86
CA ALA A 161 -9.84 -16.13 -0.04
C ALA A 161 -9.46 -17.16 1.06
N LYS A 162 -8.30 -17.84 0.96
CA LYS A 162 -7.74 -18.66 2.06
C LYS A 162 -7.37 -17.82 3.30
N HIS A 163 -7.16 -16.52 3.12
CA HIS A 163 -6.89 -15.56 4.19
C HIS A 163 -7.92 -14.42 4.14
N GLY A 164 -9.13 -14.69 4.64
CA GLY A 164 -10.28 -13.77 4.58
C GLY A 164 -9.99 -12.32 4.98
N ASP A 165 -9.30 -12.10 6.11
CA ASP A 165 -9.01 -10.74 6.60
C ASP A 165 -8.17 -9.90 5.63
N ILE A 166 -7.10 -10.48 5.06
CA ILE A 166 -6.26 -9.80 4.07
C ILE A 166 -7.02 -9.67 2.76
N PHE A 167 -7.74 -10.71 2.33
CA PHE A 167 -8.52 -10.67 1.09
C PHE A 167 -9.52 -9.52 1.10
N GLN A 168 -10.28 -9.37 2.18
CA GLN A 168 -11.24 -8.28 2.32
C GLN A 168 -10.57 -6.92 2.12
N ARG A 169 -9.48 -6.65 2.85
CA ARG A 169 -8.79 -5.35 2.77
C ARG A 169 -8.09 -5.12 1.43
N GLN A 170 -7.56 -6.19 0.83
CA GLN A 170 -6.99 -6.13 -0.51
C GLN A 170 -8.05 -5.76 -1.55
N MET A 171 -9.25 -6.36 -1.45
CA MET A 171 -10.33 -6.08 -2.39
C MET A 171 -10.91 -4.67 -2.19
N GLU A 172 -11.05 -4.22 -0.95
CA GLU A 172 -11.47 -2.85 -0.61
C GLU A 172 -10.46 -1.81 -1.17
N MET A 173 -9.16 -2.01 -0.93
CA MET A 173 -8.11 -1.13 -1.46
C MET A 173 -8.08 -1.15 -3.00
N GLY A 174 -8.15 -2.33 -3.60
CA GLY A 174 -8.21 -2.48 -5.06
C GLY A 174 -9.42 -1.75 -5.66
N ASN A 175 -10.58 -1.83 -5.02
CA ASN A 175 -11.78 -1.12 -5.46
C ASN A 175 -11.66 0.41 -5.36
N VAL A 176 -11.05 0.91 -4.28
CA VAL A 176 -10.79 2.36 -4.12
C VAL A 176 -9.89 2.87 -5.24
N LEU A 177 -8.79 2.17 -5.54
CA LEU A 177 -7.85 2.58 -6.58
C LEU A 177 -8.44 2.39 -7.99
N PHE A 178 -9.24 1.35 -8.21
CA PHE A 178 -9.93 1.13 -9.49
C PHE A 178 -11.00 2.20 -9.78
N ASN A 179 -11.64 2.75 -8.75
CA ASN A 179 -12.56 3.88 -8.86
C ASN A 179 -11.89 5.21 -8.48
N GLY A 180 -10.56 5.24 -8.48
CA GLY A 180 -9.75 6.38 -8.07
C GLY A 180 -9.83 7.57 -9.02
N ARG A 181 -9.04 8.60 -8.71
CA ARG A 181 -9.04 9.87 -9.46
C ARG A 181 -8.09 9.88 -10.65
N ILE A 182 -7.13 8.95 -10.71
CA ILE A 182 -6.32 8.75 -11.92
C ILE A 182 -7.21 8.09 -12.98
N SER A 183 -7.16 8.58 -14.21
CA SER A 183 -8.02 8.05 -15.27
C SER A 183 -7.74 6.56 -15.52
N PRO A 184 -8.73 5.77 -15.97
CA PRO A 184 -8.51 4.36 -16.27
C PRO A 184 -7.35 4.12 -17.23
N ARG A 185 -7.18 4.95 -18.27
CA ARG A 185 -6.06 4.83 -19.21
C ARG A 185 -4.70 5.02 -18.54
N GLU A 186 -4.52 6.11 -17.79
CA GLU A 186 -3.26 6.42 -17.11
C GLU A 186 -2.93 5.40 -16.02
N ARG A 187 -3.96 4.91 -15.32
CA ARG A 187 -3.81 3.82 -14.35
C ARG A 187 -3.23 2.59 -15.03
N GLU A 188 -3.80 2.15 -16.14
CA GLU A 188 -3.33 0.96 -16.84
C GLU A 188 -1.94 1.16 -17.47
N LEU A 189 -1.55 2.38 -17.86
CA LEU A 189 -0.14 2.67 -18.21
C LEU A 189 0.79 2.33 -17.04
N ALA A 190 0.48 2.81 -15.84
CA ALA A 190 1.29 2.58 -14.66
C ALA A 190 1.29 1.09 -14.26
N VAL A 191 0.13 0.42 -14.29
CA VAL A 191 -0.01 -1.00 -13.92
C VAL A 191 0.73 -1.92 -14.90
N LEU A 192 0.62 -1.67 -16.21
CA LEU A 192 1.38 -2.44 -17.19
C LEU A 192 2.88 -2.21 -17.03
N ARG A 193 3.31 -0.97 -16.71
CA ARG A 193 4.73 -0.70 -16.48
C ARG A 193 5.27 -1.41 -15.23
N ILE A 194 4.55 -1.38 -14.11
CA ILE A 194 4.99 -2.06 -12.88
C ILE A 194 5.00 -3.58 -13.05
N SER A 195 3.96 -4.15 -13.69
CA SER A 195 3.92 -5.60 -13.95
C SER A 195 5.05 -6.06 -14.87
N TRP A 196 5.41 -5.24 -15.87
CA TRP A 196 6.59 -5.46 -16.70
C TRP A 196 7.88 -5.38 -15.88
N LEU A 197 8.11 -4.32 -15.11
CA LEU A 197 9.34 -4.19 -14.29
C LEU A 197 9.48 -5.29 -13.23
N ALA A 198 8.37 -5.75 -12.65
CA ALA A 198 8.34 -6.84 -11.68
C ALA A 198 8.46 -8.24 -12.30
N GLY A 199 8.41 -8.34 -13.65
CA GLY A 199 8.34 -9.61 -14.36
C GLY A 199 7.18 -10.46 -13.88
N ALA A 200 5.99 -9.86 -13.82
CA ALA A 200 4.76 -10.45 -13.29
C ALA A 200 3.79 -10.85 -14.42
N PRO A 201 3.92 -12.05 -15.00
CA PRO A 201 3.17 -12.46 -16.18
C PRO A 201 1.66 -12.55 -15.94
N PHE A 202 1.23 -12.96 -14.74
CA PHE A 202 -0.19 -12.97 -14.38
C PHE A 202 -0.77 -11.56 -14.46
N GLU A 203 -0.11 -10.60 -13.82
CA GLU A 203 -0.58 -9.21 -13.73
C GLU A 203 -0.56 -8.55 -15.11
N TRP A 204 0.53 -8.72 -15.87
CA TRP A 204 0.62 -8.27 -17.25
C TRP A 204 -0.54 -8.81 -18.10
N GLY A 205 -0.75 -10.13 -18.08
CA GLY A 205 -1.76 -10.78 -18.90
C GLY A 205 -3.19 -10.32 -18.60
N GLU A 206 -3.55 -10.17 -17.33
CA GLU A 206 -4.88 -9.67 -16.95
C GLU A 206 -5.05 -8.18 -17.32
N HIS A 207 -3.99 -7.37 -17.15
CA HIS A 207 -4.08 -5.92 -17.35
C HIS A 207 -3.96 -5.47 -18.79
N VAL A 208 -3.35 -6.25 -19.71
CA VAL A 208 -3.32 -5.87 -21.14
C VAL A 208 -4.74 -5.68 -21.68
N GLU A 209 -5.67 -6.59 -21.37
CA GLU A 209 -7.04 -6.50 -21.85
C GLU A 209 -7.86 -5.42 -21.11
N ILE A 210 -7.53 -5.14 -19.84
CA ILE A 210 -8.12 -4.01 -19.08
C ILE A 210 -7.65 -2.68 -19.68
N GLY A 211 -6.36 -2.57 -19.99
CA GLY A 211 -5.73 -1.43 -20.65
C GLY A 211 -6.37 -1.11 -21.99
N LYS A 212 -6.57 -2.12 -22.86
CA LYS A 212 -7.27 -1.94 -24.15
C LYS A 212 -8.69 -1.41 -23.96
N ARG A 213 -9.45 -1.97 -23.02
CA ARG A 213 -10.81 -1.48 -22.70
C ARG A 213 -10.80 -0.07 -22.11
N SER A 214 -9.69 0.33 -21.50
CA SER A 214 -9.46 1.66 -20.93
C SER A 214 -8.86 2.66 -21.93
N GLY A 215 -8.69 2.26 -23.20
CA GLY A 215 -8.27 3.13 -24.29
C GLY A 215 -6.78 3.07 -24.66
N LEU A 216 -6.01 2.10 -24.15
CA LEU A 216 -4.66 1.85 -24.62
C LEU A 216 -4.66 1.12 -25.97
N SER A 217 -3.82 1.59 -26.90
CA SER A 217 -3.58 0.91 -28.17
C SER A 217 -2.60 -0.25 -28.01
N SER A 218 -2.58 -1.18 -28.97
CA SER A 218 -1.59 -2.26 -28.98
C SER A 218 -0.16 -1.72 -29.09
N GLU A 219 0.03 -0.66 -29.88
CA GLU A 219 1.32 0.02 -30.04
C GLU A 219 1.77 0.70 -28.74
N GLU A 220 0.84 1.23 -27.95
CA GLU A 220 1.15 1.75 -26.62
C GLU A 220 1.56 0.62 -25.68
N ILE A 221 0.85 -0.52 -25.68
CA ILE A 221 1.19 -1.68 -24.85
C ILE A 221 2.60 -2.21 -25.19
N GLU A 222 2.92 -2.34 -26.48
CA GLU A 222 4.27 -2.71 -26.93
C GLU A 222 5.30 -1.67 -26.47
N ARG A 223 4.99 -0.38 -26.55
CA ARG A 223 5.87 0.70 -26.10
C ARG A 223 6.09 0.71 -24.59
N ILE A 224 5.12 0.29 -23.78
CA ILE A 224 5.26 0.20 -22.31
C ILE A 224 6.38 -0.76 -21.92
N THR A 225 6.59 -1.83 -22.70
CA THR A 225 7.70 -2.76 -22.49
C THR A 225 9.05 -2.05 -22.60
N GLN A 226 9.16 -1.05 -23.50
CA GLN A 226 10.39 -0.29 -23.73
C GLN A 226 10.63 0.82 -22.69
N GLY A 227 9.58 1.28 -22.01
CA GLY A 227 9.65 2.21 -20.88
C GLY A 227 9.47 3.69 -21.23
N SER A 228 9.74 4.57 -20.24
CA SER A 228 9.44 6.01 -20.34
C SER A 228 10.30 6.76 -21.36
N SER A 229 11.44 6.20 -21.76
CA SER A 229 12.36 6.78 -22.74
C SER A 229 12.05 6.37 -24.18
N ALA A 230 11.04 5.55 -24.42
CA ALA A 230 10.65 5.13 -25.76
C ALA A 230 10.00 6.28 -26.54
N ASP A 231 10.31 6.38 -27.84
CA ASP A 231 9.75 7.43 -28.69
C ASP A 231 8.23 7.26 -28.88
N GLY A 232 7.53 8.39 -28.96
CA GLY A 232 6.08 8.43 -29.25
C GLY A 232 5.18 8.64 -28.03
N TRP A 233 5.74 8.77 -26.82
CA TRP A 233 4.99 9.26 -25.67
C TRP A 233 4.81 10.77 -25.71
N ASN A 234 3.65 11.25 -25.25
CA ASN A 234 3.55 12.66 -24.84
C ASN A 234 4.25 12.87 -23.50
N GLU A 235 4.47 14.14 -23.12
CA GLU A 235 5.20 14.51 -21.90
C GLU A 235 4.60 13.87 -20.64
N HIS A 236 3.26 13.84 -20.55
CA HIS A 236 2.56 13.36 -19.36
C HIS A 236 2.60 11.84 -19.25
N ASP A 237 2.29 11.09 -20.31
CA ASP A 237 2.35 9.62 -20.31
C ASP A 237 3.79 9.13 -20.04
N ALA A 238 4.80 9.80 -20.60
CA ALA A 238 6.19 9.50 -20.28
C ALA A 238 6.49 9.71 -18.79
N ALA A 239 5.95 10.76 -18.17
CA ALA A 239 6.10 11.01 -16.73
C ALA A 239 5.35 9.97 -15.88
N VAL A 240 4.17 9.49 -16.30
CA VAL A 240 3.46 8.39 -15.63
C VAL A 240 4.30 7.11 -15.65
N LEU A 241 4.97 6.79 -16.76
CA LEU A 241 5.84 5.61 -16.81
C LEU A 241 7.13 5.82 -16.01
N ARG A 242 7.72 7.01 -16.08
CA ARG A 242 8.95 7.35 -15.36
C ARG A 242 8.77 7.33 -13.86
N GLY A 243 7.64 7.81 -13.36
CA GLY A 243 7.33 7.75 -11.93
C GLY A 243 7.26 6.32 -11.42
N VAL A 244 6.81 5.36 -12.23
CA VAL A 244 6.82 3.92 -11.87
C VAL A 244 8.25 3.42 -11.79
N GLU A 245 9.07 3.73 -12.80
CA GLU A 245 10.50 3.35 -12.84
C GLU A 245 11.27 3.91 -11.63
N GLU A 246 11.04 5.17 -11.29
CA GLU A 246 11.59 5.85 -10.12
C GLU A 246 11.13 5.21 -8.80
N LEU A 247 9.83 4.94 -8.65
CA LEU A 247 9.28 4.29 -7.45
C LEU A 247 9.81 2.86 -7.24
N VAL A 248 10.12 2.14 -8.31
CA VAL A 248 10.68 0.78 -8.23
C VAL A 248 12.19 0.80 -7.93
N SER A 249 12.93 1.73 -8.53
CA SER A 249 14.40 1.77 -8.44
C SER A 249 14.93 2.58 -7.25
N ASP A 250 14.26 3.68 -6.91
CA ASP A 250 14.69 4.64 -5.89
C ASP A 250 13.69 4.79 -4.73
N PHE A 251 12.50 4.17 -4.83
CA PHE A 251 11.42 4.27 -3.84
C PHE A 251 10.91 5.69 -3.61
N ALA A 252 11.13 6.60 -4.57
CA ALA A 252 10.68 7.97 -4.55
C ALA A 252 10.50 8.49 -5.98
N VAL A 253 9.51 9.35 -6.21
CA VAL A 253 9.35 10.10 -7.47
C VAL A 253 10.29 11.31 -7.41
N SER A 254 10.99 11.61 -8.51
CA SER A 254 11.89 12.76 -8.58
C SER A 254 11.10 14.08 -8.67
N ASP A 255 11.71 15.19 -8.24
CA ASP A 255 11.10 16.52 -8.35
C ASP A 255 10.72 16.88 -9.80
N ALA A 256 11.52 16.44 -10.77
CA ALA A 256 11.27 16.68 -12.19
C ALA A 256 10.02 15.93 -12.68
N THR A 257 9.91 14.63 -12.36
CA THR A 257 8.74 13.81 -12.71
C THR A 257 7.49 14.32 -11.98
N TRP A 258 7.61 14.64 -10.69
CA TRP A 258 6.54 15.27 -9.90
C TRP A 258 6.04 16.56 -10.53
N THR A 259 6.96 17.47 -10.89
CA THR A 259 6.61 18.76 -11.50
C THR A 259 5.82 18.57 -12.79
N THR A 260 6.18 17.57 -13.61
CA THR A 260 5.44 17.27 -14.84
C THR A 260 4.05 16.71 -14.56
N LEU A 261 3.93 15.72 -13.67
CA LEU A 261 2.64 15.13 -13.31
C LEU A 261 1.69 16.18 -12.71
N ALA A 262 2.21 17.08 -11.86
CA ALA A 262 1.45 18.14 -11.21
C ALA A 262 0.94 19.24 -12.17
N LYS A 263 1.33 19.23 -13.45
CA LYS A 263 0.75 20.14 -14.47
C LYS A 263 -0.71 19.79 -14.77
N THR A 264 -1.09 18.52 -14.65
CA THR A 264 -2.41 18.00 -15.05
C THR A 264 -3.13 17.28 -13.91
N TRP A 265 -2.38 16.67 -12.98
CA TRP A 265 -2.93 16.00 -11.81
C TRP A 265 -3.10 16.93 -10.62
N ASN A 266 -4.19 16.73 -9.88
CA ASN A 266 -4.45 17.39 -8.60
C ASN A 266 -3.83 16.64 -7.42
N GLU A 267 -3.97 17.17 -6.20
CA GLU A 267 -3.41 16.57 -4.99
C GLU A 267 -3.94 15.16 -4.70
N GLU A 268 -5.24 14.89 -4.96
CA GLU A 268 -5.82 13.56 -4.76
C GLU A 268 -5.11 12.53 -5.66
N GLN A 269 -4.89 12.87 -6.94
CA GLN A 269 -4.19 12.03 -7.92
C GLN A 269 -2.71 11.83 -7.58
N LEU A 270 -2.03 12.90 -7.14
CA LEU A 270 -0.61 12.85 -6.76
C LEU A 270 -0.38 12.02 -5.49
N ILE A 271 -1.35 11.96 -4.57
CA ILE A 271 -1.33 11.06 -3.41
C ILE A 271 -1.66 9.61 -3.83
N GLU A 272 -2.67 9.44 -4.68
CA GLU A 272 -3.14 8.13 -5.15
C GLU A 272 -2.05 7.39 -5.94
N TYR A 273 -1.31 8.09 -6.79
CA TYR A 273 -0.33 7.49 -7.70
C TYR A 273 0.73 6.61 -7.02
N PRO A 274 1.53 7.07 -6.04
CA PRO A 274 2.50 6.21 -5.37
C PRO A 274 1.84 5.09 -4.56
N MET A 275 0.66 5.33 -3.97
CA MET A 275 -0.10 4.27 -3.27
C MET A 275 -0.54 3.16 -4.23
N MET A 276 -1.02 3.56 -5.41
CA MET A 276 -1.44 2.66 -6.48
C MET A 276 -0.26 1.81 -6.99
N VAL A 277 0.87 2.44 -7.31
CA VAL A 277 2.07 1.72 -7.76
C VAL A 277 2.54 0.72 -6.71
N GLY A 278 2.57 1.11 -5.43
CA GLY A 278 2.92 0.21 -4.33
C GLY A 278 1.94 -0.95 -4.14
N GLN A 279 0.65 -0.72 -4.36
CA GLN A 279 -0.38 -1.76 -4.29
C GLN A 279 -0.20 -2.82 -5.37
N TYR A 280 0.09 -2.40 -6.61
CA TYR A 280 0.34 -3.33 -7.71
C TYR A 280 1.69 -4.05 -7.55
N LEU A 281 2.73 -3.37 -7.06
CA LEU A 281 3.99 -4.04 -6.70
C LEU A 281 3.79 -5.11 -5.60
N THR A 282 2.95 -4.83 -4.59
CA THR A 282 2.57 -5.82 -3.56
C THR A 282 1.83 -7.01 -4.17
N THR A 283 0.97 -6.76 -5.15
CA THR A 283 0.26 -7.81 -5.89
C THR A 283 1.23 -8.67 -6.69
N ALA A 284 2.17 -8.06 -7.41
CA ALA A 284 3.24 -8.75 -8.11
C ALA A 284 4.11 -9.61 -7.17
N PHE A 285 4.43 -9.13 -5.96
CA PHE A 285 5.15 -9.95 -4.97
C PHE A 285 4.41 -11.23 -4.64
N LEU A 286 3.10 -11.14 -4.38
CA LEU A 286 2.28 -12.30 -4.07
C LEU A 286 2.21 -13.26 -5.27
N LEU A 287 1.83 -12.75 -6.44
CA LEU A 287 1.64 -13.55 -7.66
C LEU A 287 2.92 -14.30 -8.03
N ASN A 288 4.04 -13.58 -8.03
CA ASN A 288 5.33 -14.15 -8.39
C ASN A 288 5.84 -15.13 -7.34
N SER A 289 5.66 -14.83 -6.05
CA SER A 289 6.14 -15.69 -4.97
C SER A 289 5.31 -16.97 -4.82
N LEU A 290 4.05 -16.96 -5.21
CA LEU A 290 3.15 -18.10 -5.07
C LEU A 290 2.93 -18.88 -6.38
N HIS A 291 3.60 -18.47 -7.46
CA HIS A 291 3.50 -19.06 -8.80
C HIS A 291 2.04 -19.08 -9.29
N VAL A 292 1.33 -17.96 -9.11
CA VAL A 292 -0.09 -17.87 -9.48
C VAL A 292 -0.22 -17.86 -11.00
N GLN A 293 -0.98 -18.83 -11.49
CA GLN A 293 -1.15 -19.06 -12.92
C GLN A 293 -2.28 -18.18 -13.50
N PRO A 294 -2.05 -17.48 -14.62
CA PRO A 294 -3.12 -16.81 -15.33
C PRO A 294 -4.12 -17.83 -15.89
N GLY A 295 -5.31 -17.38 -16.27
CA GLY A 295 -6.29 -18.25 -16.93
C GLY A 295 -5.69 -18.91 -18.19
N GLU A 296 -6.10 -20.14 -18.47
CA GLU A 296 -5.69 -20.84 -19.69
C GLU A 296 -6.04 -19.99 -20.93
N GLY A 297 -5.07 -19.80 -21.83
CA GLY A 297 -5.27 -18.97 -23.01
C GLY A 297 -5.44 -17.47 -22.73
N ASN A 298 -4.95 -16.96 -21.60
CA ASN A 298 -4.94 -15.53 -21.30
C ASN A 298 -4.36 -14.74 -22.51
N ARG A 299 -5.24 -13.95 -23.14
CA ARG A 299 -4.93 -13.25 -24.40
C ARG A 299 -3.90 -12.15 -24.20
N GLY A 300 -3.95 -11.46 -23.06
CA GLY A 300 -3.01 -10.40 -22.75
C GLY A 300 -1.57 -10.89 -22.64
N LEU A 301 -1.36 -12.10 -22.10
CA LEU A 301 -0.04 -12.71 -21.99
C LEU A 301 0.59 -13.06 -23.35
N ALA A 302 -0.23 -13.21 -24.39
CA ALA A 302 0.23 -13.42 -25.75
C ALA A 302 0.68 -12.11 -26.44
N HIS A 303 0.23 -10.95 -25.94
CA HIS A 303 0.65 -9.64 -26.42
C HIS A 303 1.89 -9.19 -25.63
N ARG A 304 3.05 -9.26 -26.29
CA ARG A 304 4.35 -8.85 -25.75
C ARG A 304 5.23 -8.36 -26.88
#